data_AF-A0A969XPB5-F1
#
_entry.id   AF-A0A969XPB5-F1
#
_cell.length_a   1.000
_cell.length_b   1.000
_cell.length_c   1.000
_cell.angle_alpha   90.00
_cell.angle_beta   90.00
_cell.angle_gamma   90.00
#
_symmetry.space_group_name_H-M   'P 1'
#
loop_
_entity.id
_entity.type
_entity.pdbx_description
1 polymer ?
#
loop_
_entity_poly.entity_id
_entity_poly.type
_entity_poly.pdbx_seq_one_letter_code
_entity_poly.pdbx_strand_id
1 'polypeptide(L)'
;RRQERDRFVESVFRAVGLPLLRARARHAYNVVEVAALVEGVLGAEAPQPAPSTAAPAEGADLDAVLEGTAQDDDAPPACPKCGSPMVLRTARRGPSAGSTFWGCPNYPRCRGVVR
;
A
#
# COMPACT_ATOMS: atom_id res chain seq x y z
N ARG A 1 10.08 -28.14 12.23
CA ARG A 1 9.58 -28.12 10.84
C ARG A 1 8.59 -26.95 10.66
N ARG A 2 8.31 -26.51 9.42
CA ARG A 2 7.41 -25.36 9.15
C ARG A 2 5.99 -25.59 9.71
N GLN A 3 5.40 -26.75 9.43
CA GLN A 3 4.04 -27.11 9.87
C GLN A 3 3.87 -27.09 11.40
N GLU A 4 4.88 -27.51 12.16
CA GLU A 4 4.86 -27.49 13.64
C GLU A 4 4.80 -26.05 14.17
N ARG A 5 5.64 -25.15 13.63
CA ARG A 5 5.62 -23.73 13.98
C ARG A 5 4.31 -23.07 13.58
N ASP A 6 3.82 -23.35 12.37
CA ASP A 6 2.54 -22.81 11.90
C ASP A 6 1.37 -23.28 12.80
N ARG A 7 1.40 -24.53 13.28
CA ARG A 7 0.43 -25.10 14.24
C ARG A 7 0.54 -24.52 15.65
N PHE A 8 1.76 -24.24 16.12
CA PHE A 8 2.01 -23.57 17.40
C PHE A 8 1.43 -22.16 17.41
N VAL A 9 1.71 -21.35 16.38
CA VAL A 9 1.11 -20.01 16.20
C VAL A 9 -0.43 -20.10 16.20
N GLU A 10 -1.00 -21.07 15.48
CA GLU A 10 -2.44 -21.33 15.42
C GLU A 10 -3.08 -21.76 16.75
N SER A 11 -2.28 -22.28 17.70
CA SER A 11 -2.73 -22.62 19.05
C SER A 11 -2.66 -21.42 20.00
N VAL A 12 -1.61 -20.61 19.92
CA VAL A 12 -1.41 -19.43 20.78
C VAL A 12 -2.45 -18.36 20.49
N PHE A 13 -2.60 -17.94 19.21
CA PHE A 13 -3.53 -16.86 18.84
C PHE A 13 -4.98 -17.21 19.16
N ARG A 14 -5.37 -18.47 18.93
CA ARG A 14 -6.69 -19.01 19.29
C ARG A 14 -6.93 -19.01 20.81
N ALA A 15 -5.92 -19.35 21.61
CA ALA A 15 -6.05 -19.36 23.07
C ALA A 15 -6.25 -17.96 23.67
N VAL A 16 -5.80 -16.90 22.99
CA VAL A 16 -6.02 -15.50 23.38
C VAL A 16 -7.14 -14.80 22.58
N GLY A 17 -7.92 -15.55 21.79
CA GLY A 17 -9.05 -15.01 21.01
C GLY A 17 -8.67 -14.06 19.86
N LEU A 18 -7.38 -13.98 19.47
CA LEU A 18 -6.94 -13.07 18.41
C LEU A 18 -7.09 -13.73 17.01
N PRO A 19 -7.72 -13.04 16.03
CA PRO A 19 -7.89 -13.57 14.69
C PRO A 19 -6.56 -13.51 13.91
N LEU A 20 -6.32 -14.50 13.03
CA LEU A 20 -5.02 -14.69 12.37
C LEU A 20 -5.15 -14.80 10.83
N LEU A 21 -4.89 -13.68 10.13
CA LEU A 21 -4.90 -13.63 8.67
C LEU A 21 -3.73 -14.45 8.05
N ARG A 22 -4.06 -15.39 7.16
CA ARG A 22 -3.10 -16.19 6.38
C ARG A 22 -3.06 -15.76 4.90
N ALA A 23 -2.36 -14.66 4.61
CA ALA A 23 -2.14 -14.24 3.22
C ALA A 23 -1.33 -15.27 2.41
N ARG A 24 -1.81 -15.65 1.22
CA ARG A 24 -1.11 -16.58 0.31
C ARG A 24 0.13 -15.88 -0.26
N ALA A 25 1.33 -16.44 -0.10
CA ALA A 25 2.58 -15.83 -0.54
C ALA A 25 2.59 -15.58 -2.07
N ARG A 26 2.73 -14.31 -2.49
CA ARG A 26 2.80 -13.87 -3.90
C ARG A 26 4.03 -12.99 -4.16
N HIS A 27 4.35 -12.76 -5.44
CA HIS A 27 5.47 -11.90 -5.84
C HIS A 27 5.15 -10.39 -5.85
N ALA A 28 3.85 -10.05 -5.79
CA ALA A 28 3.30 -8.71 -5.59
C ALA A 28 1.89 -8.86 -4.98
N TYR A 29 1.35 -7.77 -4.44
CA TYR A 29 -0.03 -7.63 -3.94
C TYR A 29 -0.55 -6.23 -4.32
N ASN A 30 -1.86 -6.09 -4.53
CA ASN A 30 -2.50 -4.77 -4.57
C ASN A 30 -2.84 -4.32 -3.13
N VAL A 31 -2.73 -3.02 -2.83
CA VAL A 31 -3.13 -2.46 -1.53
C VAL A 31 -4.61 -2.72 -1.25
N VAL A 32 -5.47 -2.61 -2.27
CA VAL A 32 -6.92 -2.87 -2.15
C VAL A 32 -7.21 -4.35 -1.83
N GLU A 33 -6.46 -5.28 -2.42
CA GLU A 33 -6.58 -6.72 -2.11
C GLU A 33 -6.14 -7.02 -0.67
N VAL A 34 -5.11 -6.33 -0.17
CA VAL A 34 -4.61 -6.51 1.20
C VAL A 34 -5.55 -5.87 2.22
N ALA A 35 -6.12 -4.70 1.93
CA ALA A 35 -7.12 -4.04 2.75
C ALA A 35 -8.34 -4.95 2.95
N ALA A 36 -8.96 -5.42 1.87
CA ALA A 36 -10.12 -6.33 1.93
C ALA A 36 -9.82 -7.66 2.67
N LEU A 37 -8.58 -8.18 2.56
CA LEU A 37 -8.14 -9.37 3.32
C LEU A 37 -7.96 -9.10 4.83
N VAL A 38 -7.63 -7.87 5.22
CA VAL A 38 -7.50 -7.46 6.63
C VAL A 38 -8.87 -7.10 7.21
N GLU A 39 -9.68 -6.35 6.47
CA GLU A 39 -11.06 -5.99 6.83
C GLU A 39 -11.91 -7.24 7.07
N GLY A 40 -11.85 -8.25 6.20
CA GLY A 40 -12.56 -9.53 6.40
C GLY A 40 -12.09 -10.39 7.57
N VAL A 41 -11.09 -9.94 8.35
CA VAL A 41 -10.55 -10.63 9.54
C VAL A 41 -10.65 -9.77 10.81
N LEU A 42 -10.73 -8.43 10.68
CA LEU A 42 -10.95 -7.49 11.79
C LEU A 42 -12.40 -6.99 11.90
N GLY A 43 -13.13 -6.96 10.78
CA GLY A 43 -14.47 -6.40 10.65
C GLY A 43 -15.55 -7.46 10.79
N ALA A 44 -16.01 -7.67 12.02
CA ALA A 44 -17.27 -8.33 12.30
C ALA A 44 -18.39 -7.28 12.47
N GLU A 45 -18.70 -6.55 11.38
CA GLU A 45 -20.05 -6.02 11.11
C GLU A 45 -20.21 -5.68 9.62
N ALA A 46 -21.43 -5.81 9.08
CA ALA A 46 -21.82 -5.63 7.67
C ALA A 46 -22.87 -4.49 7.56
N PRO A 47 -23.38 -4.06 6.36
CA PRO A 47 -23.23 -4.64 5.02
C PRO A 47 -22.88 -3.64 3.88
N GLN A 48 -22.81 -4.16 2.65
CA GLN A 48 -22.69 -3.39 1.42
C GLN A 48 -24.06 -2.83 0.95
N PRO A 49 -24.08 -1.67 0.29
CA PRO A 49 -24.99 -1.39 -0.81
C PRO A 49 -24.32 -1.67 -2.17
N ALA A 50 -24.96 -2.48 -3.01
CA ALA A 50 -24.58 -2.68 -4.41
C ALA A 50 -24.99 -1.45 -5.27
N PRO A 51 -24.39 -1.22 -6.45
CA PRO A 51 -24.44 0.09 -7.10
C PRO A 51 -25.73 0.34 -7.92
N SER A 52 -26.18 1.60 -7.94
CA SER A 52 -27.13 2.08 -8.95
C SER A 52 -26.90 3.56 -9.31
N THR A 53 -26.64 3.79 -10.60
CA THR A 53 -26.90 5.01 -11.39
C THR A 53 -27.21 6.34 -10.66
N ALA A 54 -26.26 7.27 -10.62
CA ALA A 54 -26.37 8.64 -11.17
C ALA A 54 -25.22 9.55 -10.69
N ALA A 55 -24.78 10.44 -11.58
CA ALA A 55 -24.10 11.69 -11.26
C ALA A 55 -24.87 12.82 -11.99
N PRO A 56 -24.69 14.12 -11.67
CA PRO A 56 -23.71 14.72 -10.76
C PRO A 56 -24.34 15.73 -9.76
N ALA A 57 -23.48 16.58 -9.16
CA ALA A 57 -23.65 18.05 -9.01
C ALA A 57 -23.65 18.64 -7.57
N GLU A 58 -22.60 19.45 -7.29
CA GLU A 58 -22.51 20.67 -6.41
C GLU A 58 -22.86 20.54 -4.89
N GLY A 59 -22.37 21.36 -3.95
CA GLY A 59 -21.41 22.48 -3.94
C GLY A 59 -21.44 23.22 -2.58
N ALA A 60 -20.39 23.99 -2.21
CA ALA A 60 -20.17 24.73 -0.93
C ALA A 60 -20.00 23.87 0.35
N ASP A 61 -18.97 24.00 1.22
CA ASP A 61 -18.29 25.12 1.95
C ASP A 61 -18.99 25.52 3.29
N LEU A 62 -18.31 25.81 4.43
CA LEU A 62 -17.02 26.49 4.72
C LEU A 62 -16.17 25.85 5.88
N ASP A 63 -14.90 26.25 5.95
CA ASP A 63 -13.95 26.50 7.09
C ASP A 63 -14.23 26.01 8.54
N ALA A 64 -13.26 25.70 9.43
CA ALA A 64 -11.77 25.73 9.47
C ALA A 64 -11.29 25.16 10.85
N VAL A 65 -10.03 24.87 11.24
CA VAL A 65 -8.67 24.62 10.64
C VAL A 65 -7.80 24.00 11.77
N LEU A 66 -6.82 23.12 11.46
CA LEU A 66 -5.63 22.73 12.28
C LEU A 66 -4.76 21.74 11.46
N GLU A 67 -4.24 22.11 10.28
CA GLU A 67 -3.02 22.91 10.04
C GLU A 67 -1.73 22.06 9.96
N GLY A 68 -0.95 22.26 8.88
CA GLY A 68 0.20 21.41 8.53
C GLY A 68 0.61 21.58 7.06
N THR A 69 1.17 22.73 6.72
CA THR A 69 1.40 23.19 5.34
C THR A 69 2.63 22.56 4.66
N ALA A 70 2.41 21.98 3.47
CA ALA A 70 3.41 21.87 2.41
C ALA A 70 2.69 21.71 1.05
N GLN A 71 2.70 22.77 0.23
CA GLN A 71 2.37 22.68 -1.19
C GLN A 71 3.68 22.44 -1.95
N ASP A 72 4.14 21.19 -1.97
CA ASP A 72 5.23 20.76 -2.84
C ASP A 72 4.65 20.21 -4.15
N ASP A 73 5.02 20.81 -5.29
CA ASP A 73 4.78 20.26 -6.63
C ASP A 73 5.61 18.98 -6.92
N ASP A 74 6.40 18.51 -5.95
CA ASP A 74 7.27 17.32 -6.02
C ASP A 74 6.49 16.01 -5.77
N ALA A 75 5.30 15.89 -6.38
CA ALA A 75 4.50 14.67 -6.32
C ALA A 75 5.25 13.51 -7.00
N PRO A 76 5.52 12.38 -6.30
CA PRO A 76 6.44 11.36 -6.79
C PRO A 76 5.93 10.71 -8.10
N PRO A 77 6.71 10.73 -9.19
CA PRO A 77 6.23 10.28 -10.50
C PRO A 77 5.85 8.80 -10.50
N ALA A 78 4.87 8.45 -11.33
CA ALA A 78 4.42 7.07 -11.51
C ALA A 78 5.43 6.25 -12.32
N CYS A 79 5.73 5.02 -11.88
CA CYS A 79 6.69 4.16 -12.55
C CYS A 79 6.18 3.69 -13.94
N PRO A 80 6.86 4.00 -15.05
CA PRO A 80 6.41 3.69 -16.42
C PRO A 80 6.39 2.19 -16.78
N LYS A 81 6.70 1.31 -15.83
CA LYS A 81 6.67 -0.15 -15.97
C LYS A 81 5.64 -0.86 -15.07
N CYS A 82 5.04 -0.16 -14.10
CA CYS A 82 4.10 -0.78 -13.16
C CYS A 82 3.15 0.18 -12.42
N GLY A 83 3.07 1.46 -12.78
CA GLY A 83 2.18 2.47 -12.19
C GLY A 83 2.48 2.89 -10.75
N SER A 84 3.24 2.09 -9.99
CA SER A 84 3.58 2.38 -8.59
C SER A 84 4.30 3.73 -8.43
N PRO A 85 4.01 4.52 -7.37
CA PRO A 85 4.75 5.74 -7.09
C PRO A 85 6.23 5.42 -6.90
N MET A 86 7.10 6.26 -7.46
CA MET A 86 8.55 6.09 -7.37
C MET A 86 9.10 6.69 -6.07
N VAL A 87 10.29 6.26 -5.68
CA VAL A 87 11.00 6.80 -4.51
C VAL A 87 12.33 7.40 -4.94
N LEU A 88 12.64 8.59 -4.41
CA LEU A 88 13.91 9.26 -4.69
C LEU A 88 15.07 8.47 -4.06
N ARG A 89 16.13 8.24 -4.83
CA ARG A 89 17.30 7.45 -4.41
C ARG A 89 18.59 8.11 -4.88
N THR A 90 19.58 8.21 -4.00
CA THR A 90 20.92 8.66 -4.36
C THR A 90 21.77 7.50 -4.90
N ALA A 91 22.38 7.68 -6.06
CA ALA A 91 23.33 6.72 -6.62
C ALA A 91 24.62 6.69 -5.79
N ARG A 92 25.00 5.50 -5.30
CA ARG A 92 26.15 5.33 -4.37
C ARG A 92 27.47 4.93 -5.04
N ARG A 93 27.48 4.58 -6.32
CA ARG A 93 28.64 4.04 -7.07
C ARG A 93 28.52 4.34 -8.57
N GLY A 94 29.65 4.37 -9.27
CA GLY A 94 29.72 4.62 -10.73
C GLY A 94 29.77 6.11 -11.10
N PRO A 95 29.73 6.45 -12.40
CA PRO A 95 29.93 7.81 -12.90
C PRO A 95 28.79 8.80 -12.53
N SER A 96 27.69 8.32 -11.95
CA SER A 96 26.60 9.16 -11.42
C SER A 96 26.57 9.16 -9.88
N ALA A 97 27.65 8.75 -9.20
CA ALA A 97 27.68 8.75 -7.74
C ALA A 97 27.41 10.15 -7.17
N GLY A 98 26.47 10.24 -6.22
CA GLY A 98 25.97 11.49 -5.66
C GLY A 98 24.68 12.02 -6.32
N SER A 99 24.34 11.62 -7.56
CA SER A 99 23.09 12.06 -8.18
C SER A 99 21.87 11.39 -7.54
N THR A 100 20.79 12.14 -7.35
CA THR A 100 19.46 11.58 -7.10
C THR A 100 18.87 11.01 -8.41
N PHE A 101 17.91 10.09 -8.26
CA PHE A 101 17.05 9.59 -9.35
C PHE A 101 15.77 8.99 -8.75
N TRP A 102 14.69 8.96 -9.52
CA TRP A 102 13.47 8.27 -9.14
C TRP A 102 13.61 6.78 -9.46
N GLY A 103 13.54 5.93 -8.43
CA GLY A 103 13.65 4.48 -8.56
C GLY A 103 12.36 3.78 -8.14
N CYS A 104 11.92 2.78 -8.89
CA CYS A 104 10.77 1.97 -8.49
C CYS A 104 11.01 1.27 -7.14
N PRO A 105 10.05 1.26 -6.19
CA PRO A 105 10.18 0.52 -4.93
C PRO A 105 10.34 -1.00 -5.13
N ASN A 106 9.76 -1.55 -6.20
CA ASN A 106 9.74 -2.99 -6.49
C ASN A 106 11.05 -3.56 -7.10
N TYR A 107 12.19 -2.85 -7.00
CA TYR A 107 13.49 -3.39 -7.39
C TYR A 107 13.88 -4.60 -6.50
N PRO A 108 14.44 -5.71 -7.04
CA PRO A 108 14.95 -5.90 -8.41
C PRO A 108 13.94 -6.40 -9.45
N ARG A 109 12.69 -6.67 -9.06
CA ARG A 109 11.64 -7.20 -9.97
C ARG A 109 11.20 -6.16 -10.99
N CYS A 110 10.93 -4.93 -10.55
CA CYS A 110 10.72 -3.80 -11.44
C CYS A 110 11.98 -2.94 -11.50
N ARG A 111 12.55 -2.81 -12.70
CA ARG A 111 13.69 -1.92 -12.99
C ARG A 111 13.19 -0.66 -13.72
N GLY A 112 12.20 -0.01 -13.12
CA GLY A 112 11.74 1.32 -13.50
C GLY A 112 12.64 2.39 -12.87
N VAL A 113 13.17 3.29 -13.69
CA VAL A 113 14.01 4.43 -13.31
C VAL A 113 13.58 5.63 -14.14
N VAL A 114 13.43 6.77 -13.48
CA VAL A 114 13.22 8.10 -14.08
C VAL A 114 14.30 9.01 -13.49
N ARG A 115 14.70 10.04 -14.25
CA ARG A 115 15.67 11.06 -13.85
C ARG A 115 15.10 12.42 -14.18
#